data_AF-A0AAU7ATD5-F1
#
_entry.id   AF-A0AAU7ATD5-F1
#
_cell.length_a   1.000
_cell.length_b   1.000
_cell.length_c   1.000
_cell.angle_alpha   90.00
_cell.angle_beta   90.00
_cell.angle_gamma   90.00
#
_symmetry.space_group_name_H-M   'P 1'
#
loop_
_entity.id
_entity.type
_entity.pdbx_description
1 polymer ?
#
loop_
_entity_poly.entity_id
_entity_poly.type
_entity_poly.pdbx_seq_one_letter_code
_entity_poly.pdbx_strand_id
1 'polypeptide(L)'
;MHSRGRRIAALTTVVAVALGGAVAVTAAAAPKSKVPKVRTRIAKLQLNVAGYVEMRQLKDTASDCFPGERWIQTNTFSFETGRFVNVSVKNVSVPGYGSVATSTFSPTVGRAKVDSGITAYKATNYCKGTPAKLDGPPTCSSSSGKIAVALTPGEIPEGAGEDDPAPLAGRPLLLSVRRAGGGRDALGCLGGGPESLSGPNADLSIVTTSIAPGVSEVLPANLDAVKVFAIRARQTMKRAIVISGPCTKTTVKVVPPPGAAPNSGNLNADGDCWMTGKVIVTVRPRPAT
;
A
#
# COMPACT_ATOMS: atom_id res chain seq x y z
N MET A 1 44.44 1.06 46.14
CA MET A 1 45.44 1.97 46.75
C MET A 1 45.46 3.26 45.95
N HIS A 2 45.39 4.45 46.58
CA HIS A 2 45.72 5.79 46.02
C HIS A 2 44.96 6.24 44.72
N SER A 3 44.64 7.51 44.47
CA SER A 3 44.79 8.77 45.22
C SER A 3 43.69 9.78 44.82
N ARG A 4 43.54 10.82 45.64
CA ARG A 4 42.89 12.12 45.35
C ARG A 4 43.53 12.76 44.10
N GLY A 5 42.94 13.68 43.34
CA GLY A 5 41.71 14.48 43.48
C GLY A 5 41.96 15.95 43.05
N ARG A 6 40.92 16.81 42.97
CA ARG A 6 40.98 18.30 42.82
C ARG A 6 41.60 18.85 41.51
N ARG A 7 41.35 20.08 41.02
CA ARG A 7 40.31 21.13 41.23
C ARG A 7 40.39 22.17 40.07
N ILE A 8 39.24 22.72 39.69
CA ILE A 8 38.92 24.16 39.47
C ILE A 8 40.06 25.14 39.06
N ALA A 9 39.92 25.75 37.87
CA ALA A 9 40.15 27.19 37.51
C ALA A 9 40.00 27.31 35.98
N ALA A 10 39.30 28.23 35.31
CA ALA A 10 38.75 29.56 35.63
C ALA A 10 39.79 30.64 35.97
N LEU A 11 40.28 31.39 34.97
CA LEU A 11 39.89 32.81 34.74
C LEU A 11 40.55 33.46 33.50
N THR A 12 39.78 34.32 32.83
CA THR A 12 40.12 35.58 32.11
C THR A 12 41.51 35.83 31.50
N THR A 13 41.48 36.43 30.31
CA THR A 13 42.39 37.56 29.98
C THR A 13 41.56 38.69 29.34
N VAL A 14 41.71 39.91 29.85
CA VAL A 14 41.09 41.14 29.31
C VAL A 14 42.22 42.13 29.05
N VAL A 15 42.27 42.73 27.85
CA VAL A 15 43.06 43.94 27.56
C VAL A 15 42.28 44.85 26.61
N ALA A 16 42.36 46.16 26.85
CA ALA A 16 41.81 47.26 26.06
C ALA A 16 42.90 48.38 25.98
N VAL A 17 42.79 49.52 25.30
CA VAL A 17 41.63 50.32 24.84
C VAL A 17 42.00 51.03 23.53
N ALA A 18 41.05 51.27 22.62
CA ALA A 18 41.18 52.34 21.61
C ALA A 18 39.83 53.03 21.33
N LEU A 19 39.68 54.28 21.80
CA LEU A 19 38.62 55.19 21.34
C LEU A 19 39.05 55.85 20.04
N GLY A 20 38.13 56.05 19.10
CA GLY A 20 38.33 56.98 17.99
C GLY A 20 37.40 56.76 16.80
N GLY A 21 36.67 57.82 16.41
CA GLY A 21 36.01 57.91 15.10
C GLY A 21 34.59 57.35 15.02
N ALA A 22 33.61 58.24 14.90
CA ALA A 22 32.25 57.86 14.52
C ALA A 22 32.22 57.49 13.03
N VAL A 23 31.96 56.22 12.72
CA VAL A 23 31.46 55.79 11.41
C VAL A 23 30.18 55.02 11.67
N ALA A 24 29.08 55.45 11.06
CA ALA A 24 27.79 54.79 11.20
C ALA A 24 27.87 53.40 10.57
N VAL A 25 28.08 52.37 11.38
CA VAL A 25 27.79 51.00 10.99
C VAL A 25 26.28 50.92 10.87
N THR A 26 25.78 51.12 9.65
CA THR A 26 24.42 50.75 9.29
C THR A 26 24.27 49.28 9.66
N ALA A 27 23.49 48.99 10.71
CA ALA A 27 23.10 47.65 11.03
C ALA A 27 22.26 47.14 9.85
N ALA A 28 22.93 46.49 8.90
CA ALA A 28 22.29 45.81 7.79
C ALA A 28 21.39 44.76 8.42
N ALA A 29 20.10 45.07 8.49
CA ALA A 29 19.11 44.21 9.10
C ALA A 29 19.21 42.86 8.39
N ALA A 30 19.67 41.83 9.11
CA ALA A 30 19.82 40.49 8.57
C ALA A 30 18.53 40.15 7.82
N PRO A 31 18.60 39.78 6.52
CA PRO A 31 17.42 39.67 5.69
C PRO A 31 16.46 38.73 6.40
N LYS A 32 15.29 39.26 6.80
CA LYS A 32 14.26 38.48 7.50
C LYS A 32 13.90 37.32 6.57
N SER A 33 14.49 36.15 6.83
CA SER A 33 14.24 34.95 6.06
C SER A 33 12.75 34.69 6.13
N LYS A 34 12.06 34.96 5.02
CA LYS A 34 10.62 34.80 4.93
C LYS A 34 10.38 33.32 4.95
N VAL A 35 10.13 32.76 6.14
CA VAL A 35 9.77 31.36 6.34
C VAL A 35 8.75 30.99 5.25
N PRO A 36 9.08 30.04 4.35
CA PRO A 36 8.25 29.79 3.18
C PRO A 36 6.82 29.47 3.61
N LYS A 37 5.85 30.24 3.09
CA LYS A 37 4.43 30.07 3.47
C LYS A 37 3.93 28.72 2.95
N VAL A 38 3.98 27.70 3.81
CA VAL A 38 3.52 26.34 3.53
C VAL A 38 2.04 26.37 3.15
N ARG A 39 1.71 25.98 1.92
CA ARG A 39 0.33 25.91 1.42
C ARG A 39 -0.24 24.52 1.68
N THR A 40 -1.28 24.43 2.51
CA THR A 40 -1.97 23.16 2.78
C THR A 40 -3.35 23.15 2.11
N ARG A 41 -3.69 22.06 1.41
CA ARG A 41 -5.05 21.76 0.93
C ARG A 41 -5.50 20.41 1.47
N ILE A 42 -6.78 20.28 1.86
CA ILE A 42 -7.33 19.03 2.42
C ILE A 42 -8.64 18.67 1.69
N ALA A 43 -8.65 17.53 1.00
CA ALA A 43 -9.88 16.92 0.50
C ALA A 43 -10.48 16.03 1.60
N LYS A 44 -11.64 16.43 2.14
CA LYS A 44 -12.41 15.63 3.10
C LYS A 44 -13.35 14.70 2.34
N LEU A 45 -13.08 13.41 2.38
CA LEU A 45 -13.79 12.39 1.61
C LEU A 45 -14.55 11.40 2.47
N GLN A 46 -15.43 10.66 1.80
CA GLN A 46 -16.01 9.41 2.25
C GLN A 46 -15.78 8.30 1.22
N LEU A 47 -15.25 7.15 1.68
CA LEU A 47 -15.04 5.95 0.87
C LEU A 47 -16.01 4.84 1.30
N ASN A 48 -16.57 4.09 0.35
CA ASN A 48 -17.17 2.79 0.62
C ASN A 48 -16.48 1.77 -0.31
N VAL A 49 -15.89 0.74 0.27
CA VAL A 49 -15.04 -0.23 -0.42
C VAL A 49 -15.54 -1.63 -0.12
N ALA A 50 -15.73 -2.45 -1.15
CA ALA A 50 -16.04 -3.87 -1.00
C ALA A 50 -15.45 -4.67 -2.16
N GLY A 51 -14.92 -5.85 -1.89
CA GLY A 51 -14.29 -6.68 -2.91
C GLY A 51 -13.62 -7.94 -2.38
N TYR A 52 -12.91 -8.59 -3.29
CA TYR A 52 -12.04 -9.71 -2.98
C TYR A 52 -10.84 -9.76 -3.94
N VAL A 53 -9.81 -10.45 -3.49
CA VAL A 53 -8.67 -10.97 -4.26
C VAL A 53 -8.56 -12.45 -3.97
N GLU A 54 -8.41 -13.25 -5.00
CA GLU A 54 -8.18 -14.68 -4.93
C GLU A 54 -6.91 -15.05 -5.71
N MET A 55 -6.12 -15.96 -5.15
CA MET A 55 -4.97 -16.57 -5.79
C MET A 55 -5.18 -18.07 -5.75
N ARG A 56 -5.04 -18.71 -6.91
CA ARG A 56 -5.06 -20.16 -7.07
C ARG A 56 -3.70 -20.58 -7.57
N GLN A 57 -3.05 -21.53 -6.88
CA GLN A 57 -1.74 -22.04 -7.23
C GLN A 57 -1.77 -23.56 -7.32
N LEU A 58 -1.18 -24.11 -8.39
CA LEU A 58 -0.92 -25.53 -8.56
C LEU A 58 0.54 -25.80 -8.14
N LYS A 59 0.73 -26.69 -7.18
CA LYS A 59 1.98 -27.45 -7.04
C LYS A 59 1.70 -28.82 -7.64
N ASP A 60 2.56 -29.30 -8.52
CA ASP A 60 2.50 -30.61 -9.16
C ASP A 60 3.90 -31.14 -9.45
N THR A 61 4.51 -31.65 -8.38
CA THR A 61 5.76 -32.41 -8.45
C THR A 61 5.50 -33.92 -8.60
N ALA A 62 4.24 -34.33 -8.80
CA ALA A 62 3.88 -35.74 -8.85
C ALA A 62 4.38 -36.38 -10.16
N SER A 63 4.95 -37.58 -10.03
CA SER A 63 5.49 -38.34 -11.15
C SER A 63 5.22 -39.82 -10.92
N ASP A 64 4.89 -40.55 -11.98
CA ASP A 64 4.42 -41.95 -11.88
C ASP A 64 5.40 -42.89 -11.17
N CYS A 65 6.69 -42.55 -11.14
CA CYS A 65 7.74 -43.33 -10.47
C CYS A 65 8.60 -42.58 -9.44
N PHE A 66 8.34 -41.30 -9.16
CA PHE A 66 9.16 -40.53 -8.20
C PHE A 66 8.34 -39.97 -7.04
N PRO A 67 8.94 -39.89 -5.83
CA PRO A 67 8.40 -39.13 -4.70
C PRO A 67 8.01 -37.72 -5.13
N GLY A 68 6.73 -37.39 -5.01
CA GLY A 68 6.18 -36.16 -5.53
C GLY A 68 4.76 -35.90 -5.03
N GLU A 69 4.34 -34.64 -5.11
CA GLU A 69 3.07 -34.19 -4.57
C GLU A 69 2.40 -33.20 -5.52
N ARG A 70 1.09 -33.35 -5.67
CA ARG A 70 0.19 -32.45 -6.38
C ARG A 70 -0.88 -31.90 -5.44
N TRP A 71 -1.15 -30.60 -5.50
CA TRP A 71 -2.33 -29.98 -4.90
C TRP A 71 -2.63 -28.61 -5.53
N ILE A 72 -3.89 -28.19 -5.41
CA ILE A 72 -4.31 -26.82 -5.72
C ILE A 72 -4.59 -26.09 -4.41
N GLN A 73 -3.85 -25.02 -4.17
CA GLN A 73 -4.08 -24.10 -3.07
C GLN A 73 -4.86 -22.88 -3.56
N THR A 74 -5.94 -22.53 -2.86
CA THR A 74 -6.73 -21.32 -3.10
C THR A 74 -6.69 -20.45 -1.85
N ASN A 75 -6.22 -19.21 -2.00
CA ASN A 75 -6.23 -18.20 -0.95
C ASN A 75 -7.13 -17.03 -1.39
N THR A 76 -8.17 -16.71 -0.63
CA THR A 76 -9.15 -15.66 -0.97
C THR A 76 -9.23 -14.63 0.16
N PHE A 77 -8.73 -13.42 -0.08
CA PHE A 77 -8.94 -12.27 0.79
C PHE A 77 -10.19 -11.51 0.35
N SER A 78 -11.21 -11.49 1.20
CA SER A 78 -12.48 -10.76 0.98
C SER A 78 -12.64 -9.67 2.03
N PHE A 79 -13.20 -8.53 1.63
CA PHE A 79 -13.31 -7.38 2.52
C PHE A 79 -14.44 -6.41 2.15
N GLU A 80 -14.97 -5.73 3.16
CA GLU A 80 -15.96 -4.65 2.99
C GLU A 80 -15.87 -3.63 4.13
N THR A 81 -16.09 -2.35 3.83
CA THR A 81 -16.27 -1.32 4.87
C THR A 81 -17.67 -1.35 5.48
N GLY A 82 -18.65 -1.97 4.82
CA GLY A 82 -20.07 -2.05 5.19
C GLY A 82 -20.84 -0.72 5.17
N ARG A 83 -20.12 0.42 5.23
CA ARG A 83 -20.65 1.78 5.19
C ARG A 83 -19.58 2.75 4.66
N PHE A 84 -19.98 3.98 4.39
CA PHE A 84 -19.03 5.05 4.08
C PHE A 84 -18.14 5.40 5.28
N VAL A 85 -16.83 5.46 5.06
CA VAL A 85 -15.81 5.83 6.04
C VAL A 85 -15.13 7.13 5.70
N ASN A 86 -14.81 7.92 6.73
CA ASN A 86 -14.16 9.21 6.58
C ASN A 86 -12.66 9.03 6.29
N VAL A 87 -12.19 9.59 5.17
CA VAL A 87 -10.76 9.68 4.78
C VAL A 87 -10.43 11.13 4.44
N SER A 88 -9.17 11.52 4.59
CA SER A 88 -8.68 12.86 4.29
C SER A 88 -7.38 12.76 3.48
N VAL A 89 -7.36 13.37 2.30
CA VAL A 89 -6.13 13.53 1.49
C VAL A 89 -5.63 14.96 1.68
N LYS A 90 -4.42 15.10 2.20
CA LYS A 90 -3.75 16.39 2.50
C LYS A 90 -2.62 16.59 1.50
N ASN A 91 -2.65 17.68 0.73
CA ASN A 91 -1.46 18.15 0.01
C ASN A 91 -0.79 19.27 0.80
N VAL A 92 0.53 19.21 0.92
CA VAL A 92 1.38 20.21 1.55
C VAL A 92 2.43 20.66 0.53
N SER A 93 2.34 21.90 0.07
CA SER A 93 3.33 22.51 -0.82
C SER A 93 4.22 23.47 -0.04
N VAL A 94 5.53 23.30 -0.21
CA VAL A 94 6.57 24.17 0.35
C VAL A 94 7.34 24.80 -0.82
N PRO A 95 7.34 26.14 -0.96
CA PRO A 95 8.08 26.81 -2.03
C PRO A 95 9.56 26.38 -2.05
N GLY A 96 10.06 25.96 -3.21
CA GLY A 96 11.43 25.44 -3.39
C GLY A 96 11.66 23.97 -3.01
N TYR A 97 10.64 23.26 -2.53
CA TYR A 97 10.73 21.84 -2.12
C TYR A 97 9.57 20.96 -2.65
N GLY A 98 8.80 21.46 -3.62
CA GLY A 98 7.70 20.73 -4.25
C GLY A 98 6.41 20.61 -3.42
N SER A 99 5.59 19.58 -3.71
CA SER A 99 4.38 19.27 -2.94
C SER A 99 4.25 17.79 -2.56
N VAL A 100 3.92 17.55 -1.29
CA VAL A 100 3.78 16.24 -0.67
C VAL A 100 2.31 15.98 -0.38
N ALA A 101 1.73 15.06 -1.13
CA ALA A 101 0.42 14.49 -0.82
C ALA A 101 0.56 13.37 0.22
N THR A 102 -0.37 13.32 1.18
CA THR A 102 -0.48 12.28 2.22
C THR A 102 -1.95 11.93 2.44
N SER A 103 -2.24 10.70 2.85
CA SER A 103 -3.59 10.28 3.28
C SER A 103 -3.50 9.53 4.59
N THR A 104 -4.41 9.84 5.51
CA THR A 104 -4.60 9.04 6.73
C THR A 104 -5.47 7.83 6.42
N PHE A 105 -5.15 6.68 7.00
CA PHE A 105 -6.09 5.55 7.05
C PHE A 105 -7.37 5.94 7.79
N SER A 106 -8.50 5.37 7.37
CA SER A 106 -9.74 5.40 8.14
C SER A 106 -9.57 4.70 9.50
N PRO A 107 -10.45 4.97 10.48
CA PRO A 107 -10.65 4.04 11.59
C PRO A 107 -10.93 2.61 11.08
N THR A 108 -10.57 1.60 11.88
CA THR A 108 -10.83 0.20 11.54
C THR A 108 -12.32 -0.12 11.63
N VAL A 109 -12.92 -0.55 10.53
CA VAL A 109 -14.36 -0.82 10.39
C VAL A 109 -14.63 -2.09 9.58
N GLY A 110 -15.92 -2.39 9.38
CA GLY A 110 -16.33 -3.39 8.42
C GLY A 110 -15.80 -4.78 8.76
N ARG A 111 -15.51 -5.57 7.74
CA ARG A 111 -15.06 -6.96 7.86
C ARG A 111 -13.98 -7.25 6.82
N ALA A 112 -13.05 -8.11 7.21
CA ALA A 112 -12.08 -8.77 6.34
C ALA A 112 -12.03 -10.25 6.72
N LYS A 113 -11.94 -11.12 5.72
CA LYS A 113 -11.75 -12.56 5.87
C LYS A 113 -10.73 -13.05 4.86
N VAL A 114 -9.69 -13.73 5.33
CA VAL A 114 -8.82 -14.56 4.51
C VAL A 114 -9.34 -15.98 4.68
N ASP A 115 -9.76 -16.59 3.58
CA ASP A 115 -9.98 -18.03 3.51
C ASP A 115 -8.84 -18.68 2.75
N SER A 116 -8.34 -19.79 3.26
CA SER A 116 -7.39 -20.62 2.54
C SER A 116 -7.87 -22.05 2.53
N GLY A 117 -7.74 -22.71 1.38
CA GLY A 117 -8.11 -24.10 1.20
C GLY A 117 -7.14 -24.82 0.28
N ILE A 118 -6.95 -26.11 0.53
CA ILE A 118 -6.15 -26.98 -0.33
C ILE A 118 -7.06 -28.10 -0.83
N THR A 119 -6.97 -28.36 -2.12
CA THR A 119 -7.84 -29.28 -2.87
C THR A 119 -7.01 -30.14 -3.81
N ALA A 120 -7.60 -31.24 -4.30
CA ALA A 120 -6.95 -32.15 -5.24
C ALA A 120 -5.56 -32.67 -4.80
N TYR A 121 -5.37 -32.88 -3.49
CA TYR A 121 -4.14 -33.46 -2.97
C TYR A 121 -3.94 -34.89 -3.47
N LYS A 122 -2.80 -35.14 -4.12
CA LYS A 122 -2.33 -36.46 -4.55
C LYS A 122 -0.83 -36.54 -4.22
N ALA A 123 -0.42 -37.64 -3.59
CA ALA A 123 0.99 -38.00 -3.47
C ALA A 123 1.31 -39.16 -4.42
N THR A 124 2.47 -39.11 -5.07
CA THR A 124 3.13 -40.26 -5.69
C THR A 124 4.32 -40.61 -4.81
N ASN A 125 4.34 -41.81 -4.22
CA ASN A 125 5.37 -42.19 -3.24
C ASN A 125 6.16 -43.45 -3.61
N TYR A 126 6.00 -44.01 -4.82
CA TYR A 126 6.70 -45.24 -5.23
C TYR A 126 6.95 -45.40 -6.74
N CYS A 127 8.16 -45.85 -7.06
CA CYS A 127 8.36 -47.03 -7.91
C CYS A 127 9.33 -48.00 -7.22
N LYS A 128 8.77 -48.94 -6.43
CA LYS A 128 9.45 -49.90 -5.53
C LYS A 128 10.27 -49.25 -4.39
N GLY A 129 10.36 -49.96 -3.26
CA GLY A 129 11.17 -49.56 -2.08
C GLY A 129 10.36 -48.95 -0.93
N THR A 130 11.05 -48.43 0.07
CA THR A 130 10.47 -47.74 1.23
C THR A 130 9.87 -46.40 0.80
N PRO A 131 8.66 -46.01 1.29
CA PRO A 131 8.10 -44.71 0.96
C PRO A 131 9.01 -43.57 1.41
N ALA A 132 9.26 -42.62 0.51
CA ALA A 132 9.82 -41.34 0.90
C ALA A 132 8.82 -40.59 1.80
N LYS A 133 9.34 -39.92 2.83
CA LYS A 133 8.55 -38.96 3.60
C LYS A 133 8.43 -37.68 2.77
N LEU A 134 7.19 -37.31 2.45
CA LEU A 134 6.85 -36.08 1.76
C LEU A 134 6.43 -35.01 2.79
N ASP A 135 6.60 -33.73 2.47
CA ASP A 135 6.33 -32.62 3.40
C ASP A 135 4.83 -32.40 3.67
N GLY A 136 3.99 -32.79 2.73
CA GLY A 136 2.55 -32.55 2.77
C GLY A 136 2.15 -31.13 2.35
N PRO A 137 0.85 -30.91 2.12
CA PRO A 137 0.32 -29.58 1.86
C PRO A 137 0.44 -28.67 3.09
N PRO A 138 0.73 -27.37 2.94
CA PRO A 138 0.87 -26.46 4.08
C PRO A 138 -0.46 -26.29 4.84
N THR A 139 -0.40 -26.29 6.17
CA THR A 139 -1.57 -26.01 7.02
C THR A 139 -1.89 -24.51 7.01
N CYS A 140 -2.77 -24.10 6.11
CA CYS A 140 -3.27 -22.73 6.07
C CYS A 140 -4.57 -22.57 6.88
N SER A 141 -4.63 -21.53 7.72
CA SER A 141 -5.81 -21.16 8.51
C SER A 141 -6.66 -20.11 7.82
N SER A 142 -7.99 -20.15 8.00
CA SER A 142 -8.81 -18.96 7.75
C SER A 142 -8.60 -17.94 8.87
N SER A 143 -8.42 -16.67 8.51
CA SER A 143 -8.27 -15.56 9.46
C SER A 143 -9.28 -14.45 9.19
N SER A 144 -9.66 -13.69 10.23
CA SER A 144 -10.65 -12.61 10.09
C SER A 144 -10.29 -11.36 10.90
N GLY A 145 -10.81 -10.21 10.51
CA GLY A 145 -10.52 -8.94 11.15
C GLY A 145 -11.39 -7.79 10.65
N LYS A 146 -10.96 -6.57 10.96
CA LYS A 146 -11.54 -5.33 10.40
C LYS A 146 -10.62 -4.78 9.31
N ILE A 147 -11.10 -3.85 8.51
CA ILE A 147 -10.26 -3.11 7.55
C ILE A 147 -10.11 -1.64 7.90
N ALA A 148 -8.97 -1.07 7.54
CA ALA A 148 -8.76 0.36 7.40
C ALA A 148 -8.42 0.65 5.93
N VAL A 149 -8.93 1.75 5.39
CA VAL A 149 -8.71 2.14 3.99
C VAL A 149 -8.17 3.57 3.85
N ALA A 150 -7.38 3.81 2.81
CA ALA A 150 -6.83 5.12 2.47
C ALA A 150 -6.83 5.34 0.95
N LEU A 151 -6.72 6.59 0.51
CA LEU A 151 -6.34 6.94 -0.86
C LEU A 151 -4.91 7.48 -0.84
N THR A 152 -3.94 6.57 -0.89
CA THR A 152 -2.51 6.93 -0.90
C THR A 152 -2.13 7.51 -2.26
N PRO A 153 -1.35 8.58 -2.32
CA PRO A 153 -0.87 9.12 -3.59
C PRO A 153 0.32 8.30 -4.08
N GLY A 154 0.27 7.86 -5.35
CA GLY A 154 1.40 7.21 -6.02
C GLY A 154 2.53 8.19 -6.34
N GLU A 155 3.44 7.81 -7.22
CA GLU A 155 4.58 8.64 -7.61
C GLU A 155 4.17 9.88 -8.41
N ILE A 156 5.12 10.79 -8.52
CA ILE A 156 4.98 12.01 -9.32
C ILE A 156 5.35 11.64 -10.76
N PRO A 157 4.52 11.94 -11.77
CA PRO A 157 4.86 11.62 -13.16
C PRO A 157 6.20 12.23 -13.58
N GLU A 158 7.03 11.44 -14.26
CA GLU A 158 8.28 11.94 -14.85
C GLU A 158 8.01 13.13 -15.78
N GLY A 159 8.85 14.16 -15.71
CA GLY A 159 8.68 15.40 -16.48
C GLY A 159 7.79 16.47 -15.84
N ALA A 160 7.25 16.25 -14.64
CA ALA A 160 6.74 17.36 -13.80
C ALA A 160 7.92 18.26 -13.39
N GLY A 161 8.10 19.39 -14.09
CA GLY A 161 9.27 20.26 -13.95
C GLY A 161 9.44 20.88 -12.56
N GLU A 162 10.69 21.17 -12.19
CA GLU A 162 11.07 21.66 -10.86
C GLU A 162 10.40 22.99 -10.45
N ASP A 163 10.04 23.82 -11.44
CA ASP A 163 9.32 25.09 -11.27
C ASP A 163 7.81 24.94 -11.06
N ASP A 164 7.21 23.79 -11.40
CA ASP A 164 5.78 23.55 -11.18
C ASP A 164 5.62 22.81 -9.82
N PRO A 165 5.10 23.46 -8.76
CA PRO A 165 5.16 22.94 -7.39
C PRO A 165 4.33 21.66 -7.18
N ALA A 166 4.94 20.53 -7.59
CA ALA A 166 4.40 19.21 -7.87
C ALA A 166 2.89 19.22 -8.19
N PRO A 167 2.50 19.35 -9.47
CA PRO A 167 1.10 19.41 -9.85
C PRO A 167 0.35 18.18 -9.34
N LEU A 168 -0.80 18.43 -8.70
CA LEU A 168 -1.74 17.37 -8.35
C LEU A 168 -2.28 16.65 -9.60
N ALA A 169 -2.21 17.31 -10.77
CA ALA A 169 -2.64 16.79 -12.05
C ALA A 169 -1.72 15.65 -12.51
N GLY A 170 -2.31 14.57 -12.99
CA GLY A 170 -1.57 13.38 -13.41
C GLY A 170 -1.15 12.47 -12.24
N ARG A 171 -1.07 12.97 -11.00
CA ARG A 171 -0.68 12.14 -9.84
C ARG A 171 -1.77 11.12 -9.50
N PRO A 172 -1.51 9.80 -9.64
CA PRO A 172 -2.48 8.76 -9.37
C PRO A 172 -2.74 8.64 -7.86
N LEU A 173 -3.99 8.36 -7.51
CA LEU A 173 -4.36 7.85 -6.19
C LEU A 173 -4.54 6.34 -6.26
N LEU A 174 -3.93 5.67 -5.29
CA LEU A 174 -3.99 4.26 -5.04
C LEU A 174 -4.95 4.02 -3.86
N LEU A 175 -5.79 3.00 -3.98
CA LEU A 175 -6.60 2.51 -2.88
C LEU A 175 -5.73 1.58 -2.03
N SER A 176 -5.40 2.00 -0.81
CA SER A 176 -4.77 1.11 0.16
C SER A 176 -5.83 0.47 1.06
N VAL A 177 -5.83 -0.86 1.16
CA VAL A 177 -6.68 -1.65 2.04
C VAL A 177 -5.79 -2.42 3.01
N ARG A 178 -6.01 -2.25 4.31
CA ARG A 178 -5.23 -2.88 5.37
C ARG A 178 -6.14 -3.71 6.27
N ARG A 179 -5.81 -4.98 6.49
CA ARG A 179 -6.43 -5.80 7.54
C ARG A 179 -5.86 -5.44 8.92
N ALA A 180 -6.74 -5.37 9.91
CA ALA A 180 -6.41 -5.09 11.30
C ALA A 180 -6.93 -6.23 12.21
N GLY A 181 -6.02 -6.82 12.99
CA GLY A 181 -6.26 -8.02 13.79
C GLY A 181 -6.24 -9.31 12.95
N GLY A 182 -6.51 -10.44 13.62
CA GLY A 182 -6.69 -11.74 12.96
C GLY A 182 -5.45 -12.60 12.77
N GLY A 183 -4.29 -12.24 13.33
CA GLY A 183 -3.06 -13.05 13.20
C GLY A 183 -2.46 -13.07 11.79
N ARG A 184 -1.34 -13.78 11.64
CA ARG A 184 -0.65 -14.01 10.36
C ARG A 184 -0.84 -15.45 9.95
N ASP A 185 -1.09 -15.69 8.68
CA ASP A 185 -1.07 -17.04 8.12
C ASP A 185 0.40 -17.48 7.89
N ALA A 186 0.63 -18.77 7.63
CA ALA A 186 1.97 -19.27 7.30
C ALA A 186 2.50 -18.64 6.00
N LEU A 187 3.83 -18.56 5.85
CA LEU A 187 4.44 -17.92 4.67
C LEU A 187 4.03 -18.58 3.34
N GLY A 188 3.80 -19.91 3.35
CA GLY A 188 3.26 -20.65 2.20
C GLY A 188 1.78 -20.38 1.90
N CYS A 189 1.11 -19.50 2.64
CA CYS A 189 -0.29 -19.08 2.42
C CYS A 189 -0.41 -17.62 1.95
N LEU A 190 0.73 -16.94 1.70
CA LEU A 190 0.77 -15.58 1.19
C LEU A 190 0.61 -15.55 -0.33
N GLY A 191 0.13 -14.42 -0.87
CA GLY A 191 0.09 -14.17 -2.31
C GLY A 191 1.42 -13.67 -2.88
N GLY A 192 1.51 -13.57 -4.21
CA GLY A 192 2.67 -12.99 -4.92
C GLY A 192 2.95 -11.52 -4.55
N GLY A 193 4.17 -11.06 -4.84
CA GLY A 193 4.62 -9.68 -4.57
C GLY A 193 4.36 -8.68 -5.72
N PRO A 194 4.76 -7.41 -5.56
CA PRO A 194 4.59 -6.35 -6.56
C PRO A 194 5.27 -6.66 -7.90
N GLU A 195 6.38 -7.39 -7.90
CA GLU A 195 7.11 -7.87 -9.09
C GLU A 195 6.28 -8.76 -10.03
N SER A 196 5.11 -9.19 -9.58
CA SER A 196 4.19 -10.10 -10.26
C SER A 196 3.07 -9.35 -11.03
N LEU A 197 3.04 -8.01 -10.97
CA LEU A 197 1.97 -7.17 -11.50
C LEU A 197 2.30 -6.50 -12.85
N SER A 198 1.25 -6.18 -13.62
CA SER A 198 1.34 -5.41 -14.86
C SER A 198 0.12 -4.52 -15.09
N GLY A 199 0.35 -3.31 -15.59
CA GLY A 199 -0.66 -2.28 -15.81
C GLY A 199 -0.23 -0.91 -15.29
N PRO A 200 -1.12 0.11 -15.34
CA PRO A 200 -0.81 1.45 -14.87
C PRO A 200 -0.56 1.49 -13.36
N ASN A 201 0.58 2.02 -12.94
CA ASN A 201 1.03 2.10 -11.54
C ASN A 201 1.25 0.72 -10.87
N ALA A 202 1.59 -0.32 -11.65
CA ALA A 202 1.84 -1.67 -11.14
C ALA A 202 3.07 -1.75 -10.23
N ASP A 203 4.11 -0.99 -10.57
CA ASP A 203 5.30 -0.64 -9.80
C ASP A 203 5.00 -0.14 -8.37
N LEU A 204 3.85 0.52 -8.18
CA LEU A 204 3.41 1.09 -6.89
C LEU A 204 2.27 0.30 -6.24
N SER A 205 1.79 -0.74 -6.91
CA SER A 205 0.67 -1.57 -6.47
C SER A 205 1.19 -2.83 -5.81
N ILE A 206 0.44 -3.34 -4.84
CA ILE A 206 0.73 -4.59 -4.15
C ILE A 206 -0.58 -5.33 -4.02
N VAL A 207 -0.72 -6.46 -4.72
CA VAL A 207 -1.92 -7.31 -4.63
C VAL A 207 -1.53 -8.59 -3.92
N THR A 208 -2.14 -8.89 -2.78
CA THR A 208 -1.84 -10.11 -2.02
C THR A 208 -3.07 -10.68 -1.34
N THR A 209 -3.12 -12.00 -1.23
CA THR A 209 -4.24 -12.77 -0.66
C THR A 209 -4.12 -13.04 0.82
N SER A 210 -3.00 -12.70 1.45
CA SER A 210 -2.90 -12.67 2.91
C SER A 210 -2.15 -11.42 3.35
N ILE A 211 -2.94 -10.40 3.69
CA ILE A 211 -2.43 -9.21 4.36
C ILE A 211 -2.15 -9.58 5.81
N ALA A 212 -0.88 -9.83 6.15
CA ALA A 212 -0.42 -9.86 7.54
C ALA A 212 -0.86 -8.56 8.26
N PRO A 213 -1.29 -8.58 9.54
CA PRO A 213 -1.90 -7.41 10.16
C PRO A 213 -0.97 -6.19 10.12
N GLY A 214 -1.45 -5.09 9.54
CA GLY A 214 -0.66 -3.86 9.35
C GLY A 214 -0.03 -3.69 7.97
N VAL A 215 0.13 -4.76 7.17
CA VAL A 215 0.45 -4.66 5.74
C VAL A 215 -0.76 -4.02 5.00
N SER A 216 -0.52 -3.48 3.81
CA SER A 216 -1.59 -2.93 2.95
C SER A 216 -1.52 -3.58 1.57
N GLU A 217 -2.66 -4.04 1.08
CA GLU A 217 -2.91 -4.20 -0.35
C GLU A 217 -3.07 -2.80 -0.96
N VAL A 218 -2.48 -2.56 -2.12
CA VAL A 218 -2.44 -1.27 -2.79
C VAL A 218 -2.86 -1.46 -4.24
N LEU A 219 -3.98 -0.85 -4.63
CA LEU A 219 -4.59 -0.99 -5.94
C LEU A 219 -4.70 0.36 -6.67
N PRO A 220 -4.56 0.42 -8.00
CA PRO A 220 -4.80 1.66 -8.74
C PRO A 220 -6.29 2.04 -8.66
N ALA A 221 -6.63 3.18 -8.06
CA ALA A 221 -8.03 3.62 -8.00
C ALA A 221 -8.51 4.29 -9.30
N ASN A 222 -7.58 4.61 -10.23
CA ASN A 222 -7.78 5.47 -11.41
C ASN A 222 -8.56 6.76 -11.05
N LEU A 223 -8.11 7.37 -9.94
CA LEU A 223 -8.49 8.69 -9.49
C LEU A 223 -7.23 9.55 -9.54
N ASP A 224 -7.33 10.70 -10.19
CA ASP A 224 -6.31 11.74 -10.15
C ASP A 224 -6.55 12.57 -8.88
N ALA A 225 -5.48 13.03 -8.22
CA ALA A 225 -5.62 13.87 -7.04
C ALA A 225 -6.45 15.14 -7.30
N VAL A 226 -6.31 15.81 -8.46
CA VAL A 226 -7.17 16.93 -8.89
C VAL A 226 -8.64 16.52 -8.93
N LYS A 227 -8.97 15.35 -9.49
CA LYS A 227 -10.36 14.87 -9.54
C LYS A 227 -10.95 14.73 -8.13
N VAL A 228 -10.13 14.34 -7.15
CA VAL A 228 -10.50 14.25 -5.73
C VAL A 228 -10.65 15.62 -5.06
N PHE A 229 -9.75 16.57 -5.31
CA PHE A 229 -9.90 17.94 -4.78
C PHE A 229 -11.04 18.73 -5.45
N ALA A 230 -11.47 18.35 -6.65
CA ALA A 230 -12.55 18.99 -7.41
C ALA A 230 -13.93 18.30 -7.25
N ILE A 231 -14.06 17.27 -6.40
CA ILE A 231 -15.35 16.62 -6.13
C ILE A 231 -16.36 17.65 -5.61
N ARG A 232 -17.46 17.85 -6.35
CA ARG A 232 -18.56 18.73 -5.94
C ARG A 232 -19.42 18.06 -4.88
N ALA A 233 -20.04 18.85 -4.00
CA ALA A 233 -21.10 18.36 -3.12
C ALA A 233 -22.16 17.59 -3.93
N ARG A 234 -22.58 16.41 -3.43
CA ARG A 234 -23.46 15.42 -4.10
C ARG A 234 -22.81 14.58 -5.22
N GLN A 235 -21.63 14.91 -5.74
CA GLN A 235 -20.95 14.08 -6.74
C GLN A 235 -20.45 12.77 -6.10
N THR A 236 -20.76 11.64 -6.73
CA THR A 236 -20.25 10.31 -6.33
C THR A 236 -19.48 9.70 -7.49
N MET A 237 -18.22 9.34 -7.26
CA MET A 237 -17.41 8.55 -8.19
C MET A 237 -17.43 7.10 -7.75
N LYS A 238 -17.75 6.18 -8.65
CA LYS A 238 -17.66 4.74 -8.40
C LYS A 238 -16.76 4.11 -9.46
N ARG A 239 -15.92 3.16 -9.05
CA ARG A 239 -14.97 2.42 -9.90
C ARG A 239 -15.01 0.94 -9.55
N ALA A 240 -14.80 0.10 -10.56
CA ALA A 240 -14.51 -1.31 -10.38
C ALA A 240 -13.05 -1.57 -10.79
N ILE A 241 -12.25 -2.06 -9.86
CA ILE A 241 -10.90 -2.54 -10.09
C ILE A 241 -11.02 -4.05 -10.32
N VAL A 242 -10.57 -4.51 -11.48
CA VAL A 242 -10.63 -5.91 -11.91
C VAL A 242 -9.19 -6.41 -12.05
N ILE A 243 -8.90 -7.51 -11.37
CA ILE A 243 -7.57 -8.13 -11.28
C ILE A 243 -7.67 -9.49 -11.95
N SER A 244 -6.84 -9.78 -12.94
CA SER A 244 -6.88 -11.06 -13.65
C SER A 244 -5.56 -11.35 -14.36
N GLY A 245 -5.05 -12.57 -14.21
CA GLY A 245 -3.91 -13.05 -14.98
C GLY A 245 -3.11 -14.13 -14.24
N PRO A 246 -2.07 -14.69 -14.88
CA PRO A 246 -1.10 -15.50 -14.18
C PRO A 246 -0.38 -14.63 -13.13
N CYS A 247 0.01 -15.19 -11.99
CA CYS A 247 0.67 -14.45 -10.93
C CYS A 247 1.93 -13.75 -11.47
N THR A 248 2.70 -14.37 -12.36
CA THR A 248 3.89 -13.77 -13.00
C THR A 248 3.61 -12.52 -13.86
N LYS A 249 2.36 -12.28 -14.26
CA LYS A 249 1.94 -11.13 -15.07
C LYS A 249 0.47 -10.81 -14.86
N THR A 250 0.11 -10.51 -13.62
CA THR A 250 -1.27 -10.17 -13.26
C THR A 250 -1.65 -8.84 -13.90
N THR A 251 -2.79 -8.77 -14.60
CA THR A 251 -3.28 -7.52 -15.20
C THR A 251 -4.28 -6.85 -14.26
N VAL A 252 -4.09 -5.55 -13.97
CA VAL A 252 -5.06 -4.74 -13.22
C VAL A 252 -5.72 -3.71 -14.14
N LYS A 253 -7.06 -3.74 -14.23
CA LYS A 253 -7.88 -2.81 -15.03
C LYS A 253 -8.87 -2.07 -14.15
N VAL A 254 -9.03 -0.77 -14.37
CA VAL A 254 -10.04 0.03 -13.67
C VAL A 254 -11.12 0.47 -14.65
N VAL A 255 -12.34 0.00 -14.42
CA VAL A 255 -13.49 0.15 -15.33
C VAL A 255 -14.69 0.82 -14.64
N PRO A 256 -15.66 1.34 -15.41
CA PRO A 256 -16.95 1.75 -14.86
C PRO A 256 -17.68 0.57 -14.17
N PRO A 257 -18.46 0.83 -13.10
CA PRO A 257 -19.27 -0.21 -12.46
C PRO A 257 -20.38 -0.72 -13.40
N PRO A 258 -20.85 -1.97 -13.25
CA PRO A 258 -20.50 -2.90 -12.18
C PRO A 258 -19.14 -3.58 -12.35
N GLY A 259 -18.58 -3.60 -13.57
CA GLY A 259 -17.45 -4.45 -13.97
C GLY A 259 -17.82 -5.94 -13.97
N ALA A 260 -17.39 -6.71 -14.97
CA ALA A 260 -17.49 -8.17 -14.87
C ALA A 260 -16.58 -8.68 -13.75
N ALA A 261 -16.98 -9.76 -13.06
CA ALA A 261 -16.01 -10.53 -12.28
C ALA A 261 -15.11 -11.28 -13.27
N PRO A 262 -13.79 -11.33 -13.05
CA PRO A 262 -12.89 -12.06 -13.93
C PRO A 262 -13.05 -13.58 -13.73
N ASN A 263 -12.88 -14.35 -14.81
CA ASN A 263 -12.88 -15.82 -14.72
C ASN A 263 -11.71 -16.29 -13.84
N SER A 264 -11.93 -17.31 -13.02
CA SER A 264 -11.00 -17.86 -12.01
C SER A 264 -9.70 -18.46 -12.57
N GLY A 265 -9.50 -18.42 -13.89
CA GLY A 265 -8.32 -18.94 -14.57
C GLY A 265 -8.23 -20.47 -14.63
N ASN A 266 -7.37 -20.93 -15.53
CA ASN A 266 -6.97 -22.32 -15.61
C ASN A 266 -5.53 -22.45 -15.10
N LEU A 267 -5.24 -23.53 -14.38
CA LEU A 267 -3.90 -23.91 -13.95
C LEU A 267 -3.51 -25.14 -14.77
N ASN A 268 -2.52 -24.98 -15.65
CA ASN A 268 -2.19 -25.92 -16.72
C ASN A 268 -0.78 -26.54 -16.59
N ALA A 269 0.11 -25.96 -15.77
CA ALA A 269 1.47 -26.43 -15.52
C ALA A 269 1.84 -26.41 -14.02
N ASP A 270 2.89 -27.15 -13.62
CA ASP A 270 3.44 -27.03 -12.26
C ASP A 270 3.97 -25.61 -12.00
N GLY A 271 3.78 -25.13 -10.78
CA GLY A 271 4.06 -23.75 -10.40
C GLY A 271 3.09 -22.72 -10.96
N ASP A 272 2.11 -23.11 -11.79
CA ASP A 272 1.10 -22.17 -12.27
C ASP A 272 0.37 -21.55 -11.09
N CYS A 273 0.29 -20.23 -11.15
CA CYS A 273 -0.36 -19.41 -10.17
C CYS A 273 -1.22 -18.42 -10.96
N TRP A 274 -2.46 -18.23 -10.54
CA TRP A 274 -3.41 -17.33 -11.18
C TRP A 274 -4.09 -16.44 -10.14
N MET A 275 -4.10 -15.14 -10.41
CA MET A 275 -4.78 -14.15 -9.57
C MET A 275 -6.07 -13.70 -10.22
N THR A 276 -7.13 -13.62 -9.42
CA THR A 276 -8.37 -12.93 -9.74
C THR A 276 -8.75 -11.96 -8.65
N GLY A 277 -9.58 -10.98 -8.98
CA GLY A 277 -10.11 -10.09 -7.97
C GLY A 277 -11.04 -9.05 -8.55
N LYS A 278 -11.90 -8.54 -7.69
CA LYS A 278 -12.82 -7.46 -8.01
C LYS A 278 -13.03 -6.60 -6.78
N VAL A 279 -12.63 -5.33 -6.88
CA VAL A 279 -12.77 -4.34 -5.81
C VAL A 279 -13.57 -3.15 -6.30
N ILE A 280 -14.70 -2.90 -5.66
CA ILE A 280 -15.55 -1.73 -5.90
C ILE A 280 -15.18 -0.65 -4.90
N VAL A 281 -14.77 0.51 -5.39
CA VAL A 281 -14.57 1.72 -4.58
C VAL A 281 -15.57 2.79 -4.98
N THR A 282 -16.25 3.34 -3.98
CA THR A 282 -17.18 4.46 -4.10
C THR A 282 -16.66 5.63 -3.29
N VAL A 283 -16.42 6.77 -3.94
CA VAL A 283 -15.88 8.00 -3.34
C VAL A 283 -16.90 9.12 -3.48
N ARG A 284 -17.15 9.84 -2.39
CA ARG A 284 -17.99 11.05 -2.37
C ARG A 284 -17.37 12.08 -1.41
N PRO A 285 -17.72 13.38 -1.48
CA PRO A 285 -17.20 14.34 -0.52
C PRO A 285 -17.83 14.06 0.84
N ARG A 286 -17.11 14.38 1.92
CA ARG A 286 -17.71 14.41 3.24
C ARG A 286 -18.72 15.56 3.30
N PRO A 287 -19.93 15.38 3.88
CA PRO A 287 -20.83 16.49 4.14
C PRO A 287 -20.11 17.61 4.91
N ALA A 288 -20.42 18.86 4.58
CA ALA A 288 -20.10 19.98 5.45
C ALA A 288 -20.99 19.87 6.68
N THR A 289 -20.35 19.79 7.85
CA THR A 289 -20.95 19.93 9.18
C THR A 289 -20.83 21.38 9.61
#